data_AF-N8WET3-F1
#
_entry.id   AF-N8WET3-F1
#
_cell.length_a   1.000
_cell.length_b   1.000
_cell.length_c   1.000
_cell.angle_alpha   90.00
_cell.angle_beta   90.00
_cell.angle_gamma   90.00
#
_symmetry.space_group_name_H-M   'P 1'
#
loop_
_entity.id
_entity.type
_entity.pdbx_description
1 polymer ?
#
loop_
_entity_poly.entity_id
_entity_poly.type
_entity_poly.pdbx_seq_one_letter_code
_entity_poly.pdbx_strand_id
1 'polypeptide(L)'
;MIHHIPNVLSKEQVAEFRQLMADANWVGGKITAGTLSASVKQNQQLSEQDPLTHALSEIVIKAIWQNPLFQAAALPHKIIPPLFNRYDESESFGFHVDNSIRLIRGTSEQIRTDLSCTLFLSEPEEYEGGELVIEDTYGYHEIKLPAGDVVLYPSTSLHEVSSINSGTRFASFFWVQSLIRDDSKRHLLFTLDESIRELRKTHGDAYPEVIKLTNIYHNLIRMWSEL
;
A
#
# COMPACT_ATOMS: atom_id res chain seq x y z
N MET A 1 9.30 7.97 -2.49
CA MET A 1 9.49 7.87 -1.02
C MET A 1 8.76 6.66 -0.46
N ILE A 2 9.29 6.00 0.59
CA ILE A 2 8.63 4.89 1.28
C ILE A 2 8.04 5.42 2.60
N HIS A 3 6.76 5.12 2.88
CA HIS A 3 6.05 5.52 4.09
C HIS A 3 5.50 4.31 4.84
N HIS A 4 5.63 4.34 6.17
CA HIS A 4 4.96 3.43 7.09
C HIS A 4 3.71 4.09 7.64
N ILE A 5 2.55 3.46 7.44
CA ILE A 5 1.24 3.91 7.89
C ILE A 5 0.73 2.92 8.96
N PRO A 6 0.86 3.25 10.26
CA PRO A 6 0.51 2.32 11.32
C PRO A 6 -0.99 2.27 11.57
N ASN A 7 -1.46 1.14 12.10
CA ASN A 7 -2.82 0.90 12.59
C ASN A 7 -3.90 1.26 11.55
N VAL A 8 -3.70 0.86 10.29
CA VAL A 8 -4.76 0.97 9.26
C VAL A 8 -5.90 0.02 9.61
N LEU A 9 -5.58 -1.20 10.03
CA LEU A 9 -6.52 -2.12 10.69
C LEU A 9 -6.11 -2.32 12.16
N SER A 10 -7.10 -2.47 13.03
CA SER A 10 -6.84 -2.91 14.41
C SER A 10 -6.44 -4.39 14.44
N LYS A 11 -5.84 -4.83 15.54
CA LYS A 11 -5.46 -6.24 15.73
C LYS A 11 -6.67 -7.17 15.69
N GLU A 12 -7.82 -6.72 16.20
CA GLU A 12 -9.09 -7.46 16.14
C GLU A 12 -9.56 -7.61 14.70
N GLN A 13 -9.49 -6.55 13.88
CA GLN A 13 -9.84 -6.61 12.47
C GLN A 13 -8.90 -7.54 11.69
N VAL A 14 -7.59 -7.49 12.00
CA VAL A 14 -6.62 -8.42 11.40
C VAL A 14 -6.96 -9.87 11.76
N ALA A 15 -7.27 -10.16 13.03
CA ALA A 15 -7.66 -11.50 13.47
C ALA A 15 -8.94 -11.99 12.75
N GLU A 16 -9.94 -11.11 12.57
CA GLU A 16 -11.16 -11.40 11.81
C GLU A 16 -10.84 -11.72 10.34
N PHE A 17 -9.98 -10.92 9.70
CA PHE A 17 -9.51 -11.18 8.33
C PHE A 17 -8.87 -12.57 8.23
N ARG A 18 -7.99 -12.89 9.18
CA ARG A 18 -7.30 -14.19 9.23
C ARG A 18 -8.25 -15.36 9.46
N GLN A 19 -9.27 -15.18 10.29
CA GLN A 19 -10.31 -16.19 10.51
C GLN A 19 -11.13 -16.42 9.24
N LEU A 20 -11.57 -15.35 8.57
CA LEU A 20 -12.37 -15.46 7.34
C LEU A 20 -11.58 -16.09 6.19
N MET A 21 -10.27 -15.86 6.13
CA MET A 21 -9.40 -16.42 5.10
C MET A 21 -8.86 -17.83 5.41
N ALA A 22 -9.13 -18.38 6.60
CA ALA A 22 -8.56 -19.66 7.04
C ALA A 22 -8.96 -20.82 6.12
N ASP A 23 -10.23 -20.86 5.72
CA ASP A 23 -10.79 -21.90 4.85
C ASP A 23 -10.94 -21.45 3.39
N ALA A 24 -10.31 -20.33 3.01
CA ALA A 24 -10.43 -19.78 1.68
C ALA A 24 -9.70 -20.64 0.63
N ASN A 25 -10.22 -20.65 -0.59
CA ASN A 25 -9.60 -21.38 -1.70
C ASN A 25 -8.45 -20.56 -2.31
N TRP A 26 -7.26 -20.76 -1.77
CA TRP A 26 -6.02 -20.14 -2.25
C TRP A 26 -5.59 -20.73 -3.61
N VAL A 27 -5.44 -19.88 -4.62
CA VAL A 27 -5.00 -20.25 -5.97
C VAL A 27 -3.61 -19.70 -6.27
N GLY A 28 -2.90 -20.28 -7.24
CA GLY A 28 -1.56 -19.82 -7.62
C GLY A 28 -1.56 -18.35 -8.07
N GLY A 29 -0.75 -17.50 -7.44
CA GLY A 29 -0.79 -16.05 -7.63
C GLY A 29 -0.19 -15.54 -8.94
N LYS A 30 0.32 -16.41 -9.80
CA LYS A 30 0.79 -16.06 -11.16
C LYS A 30 -0.29 -15.38 -12.02
N ILE A 31 -1.57 -15.63 -11.71
CA ILE A 31 -2.73 -15.11 -12.46
C ILE A 31 -2.78 -13.58 -12.47
N THR A 32 -2.23 -12.92 -11.45
CA THR A 32 -2.32 -11.46 -11.29
C THR A 32 -1.03 -10.72 -11.67
N ALA A 33 0.01 -11.45 -12.04
CA ALA A 33 1.31 -10.88 -12.39
C ALA A 33 1.39 -10.51 -13.89
N GLY A 34 2.18 -9.49 -14.22
CA GLY A 34 2.59 -9.25 -15.60
C GLY A 34 3.41 -10.42 -16.14
N THR A 35 3.56 -10.53 -17.46
CA THR A 35 4.23 -11.68 -18.11
C THR A 35 5.64 -11.95 -17.58
N LEU A 36 6.43 -10.90 -17.33
CA LEU A 36 7.76 -11.02 -16.76
C LEU A 36 7.71 -11.41 -15.27
N SER A 37 6.93 -10.70 -14.47
CA SER A 37 6.82 -10.93 -13.02
C SER A 37 6.23 -12.31 -12.69
N ALA A 38 5.37 -12.86 -13.56
CA ALA A 38 4.80 -14.21 -13.39
C ALA A 38 5.86 -15.33 -13.41
N SER A 39 7.00 -15.09 -14.07
CA SER A 39 8.11 -16.07 -14.14
C SER A 39 8.87 -16.22 -12.81
N VAL A 40 8.88 -15.16 -12.00
CA VAL A 40 9.58 -15.09 -10.70
C VAL A 40 8.62 -15.11 -9.51
N LYS A 41 7.33 -15.35 -9.74
CA LYS A 41 6.28 -15.38 -8.71
C LYS A 41 5.92 -16.80 -8.33
N GLN A 42 6.12 -17.15 -7.07
CA GLN A 42 5.68 -18.39 -6.46
C GLN A 42 4.97 -18.05 -5.15
N ASN A 43 3.66 -17.87 -5.20
CA ASN A 43 2.84 -17.59 -4.04
C ASN A 43 1.38 -17.99 -4.29
N GLN A 44 0.55 -17.74 -3.29
CA GLN A 44 -0.88 -17.97 -3.35
C GLN A 44 -1.66 -16.67 -3.25
N GLN A 45 -2.87 -16.66 -3.81
CA GLN A 45 -3.80 -15.55 -3.74
C GLN A 45 -5.25 -15.99 -3.63
N LEU A 46 -6.08 -15.16 -3.02
CA LEU A 46 -7.52 -15.27 -3.20
C LEU A 46 -7.87 -14.91 -4.65
N SER A 47 -8.87 -15.60 -5.20
CA SER A 47 -9.37 -15.28 -6.53
C SER A 47 -9.88 -13.84 -6.58
N GLU A 48 -9.60 -13.16 -7.69
CA GLU A 48 -10.13 -11.83 -7.93
C GLU A 48 -11.66 -11.82 -7.99
N GLN A 49 -12.30 -12.94 -8.32
CA GLN A 49 -13.76 -13.05 -8.41
C GLN A 49 -14.40 -13.57 -7.11
N ASP A 50 -13.61 -13.87 -6.09
CA ASP A 50 -14.12 -14.39 -4.81
C ASP A 50 -14.92 -13.29 -4.08
N PRO A 51 -16.18 -13.57 -3.66
CA PRO A 51 -16.95 -12.65 -2.82
C PRO A 51 -16.21 -12.24 -1.54
N LEU A 52 -15.40 -13.13 -0.95
CA LEU A 52 -14.57 -12.82 0.21
C LEU A 52 -13.53 -11.75 -0.12
N THR A 53 -12.84 -11.87 -1.26
CA THR A 53 -11.89 -10.85 -1.73
C THR A 53 -12.57 -9.48 -1.84
N HIS A 54 -13.79 -9.43 -2.36
CA HIS A 54 -14.55 -8.17 -2.47
C HIS A 54 -14.89 -7.60 -1.09
N ALA A 55 -15.43 -8.43 -0.19
CA ALA A 55 -15.82 -7.98 1.15
C ALA A 55 -14.63 -7.42 1.95
N LEU A 56 -13.50 -8.14 1.96
CA LEU A 56 -12.30 -7.69 2.66
C LEU A 56 -11.68 -6.43 2.00
N SER A 57 -11.70 -6.37 0.67
CA SER A 57 -11.23 -5.21 -0.10
C SER A 57 -11.98 -3.93 0.28
N GLU A 58 -13.31 -3.98 0.40
CA GLU A 58 -14.12 -2.82 0.79
C GLU A 58 -13.77 -2.31 2.20
N ILE A 59 -13.49 -3.23 3.13
CA ILE A 59 -13.08 -2.87 4.49
C ILE A 59 -11.72 -2.15 4.46
N VAL A 60 -10.74 -2.67 3.72
CA VAL A 60 -9.41 -2.05 3.57
C VAL A 60 -9.53 -0.68 2.91
N ILE A 61 -10.31 -0.57 1.82
CA ILE A 61 -10.56 0.70 1.12
C ILE A 61 -11.15 1.74 2.08
N LYS A 62 -12.16 1.36 2.88
CA LYS A 62 -12.75 2.26 3.87
C LYS A 62 -11.72 2.72 4.91
N ALA A 63 -10.89 1.80 5.41
CA ALA A 63 -9.87 2.10 6.41
C ALA A 63 -8.81 3.09 5.89
N ILE A 64 -8.30 2.88 4.68
CA ILE A 64 -7.30 3.79 4.07
C ILE A 64 -7.88 5.16 3.71
N TRP A 65 -9.15 5.22 3.27
CA TRP A 65 -9.82 6.50 3.03
C TRP A 65 -9.98 7.33 4.30
N GLN A 66 -10.15 6.67 5.45
CA GLN A 66 -10.32 7.32 6.74
C GLN A 66 -9.01 7.62 7.46
N ASN A 67 -7.88 7.05 7.02
CA ASN A 67 -6.57 7.23 7.67
C ASN A 67 -5.92 8.56 7.26
N PRO A 68 -5.74 9.54 8.17
CA PRO A 68 -5.22 10.86 7.80
C PRO A 68 -3.79 10.83 7.27
N LEU A 69 -2.94 9.94 7.79
CA LEU A 69 -1.55 9.83 7.32
C LEU A 69 -1.50 9.24 5.91
N PHE A 70 -2.34 8.26 5.61
CA PHE A 70 -2.49 7.73 4.25
C PHE A 70 -2.96 8.82 3.28
N GLN A 71 -3.96 9.61 3.66
CA GLN A 71 -4.45 10.72 2.83
C GLN A 71 -3.35 11.75 2.54
N ALA A 72 -2.57 12.13 3.55
CA ALA A 72 -1.47 13.09 3.38
C ALA A 72 -0.33 12.53 2.52
N ALA A 73 0.03 11.25 2.71
CA ALA A 73 1.16 10.62 2.00
C ALA A 73 0.81 10.25 0.54
N ALA A 74 -0.38 9.70 0.31
CA ALA A 74 -0.77 9.17 -1.00
C ALA A 74 -1.55 10.17 -1.87
N LEU A 75 -2.31 11.09 -1.25
CA LEU A 75 -3.28 11.96 -1.94
C LEU A 75 -4.12 11.16 -2.97
N PRO A 76 -4.85 10.12 -2.54
CA PRO A 76 -5.43 9.15 -3.45
C PRO A 76 -6.52 9.77 -4.32
N HIS A 77 -6.47 9.49 -5.62
CA HIS A 77 -7.56 9.78 -6.56
C HIS A 77 -8.37 8.52 -6.85
N LYS A 78 -7.70 7.45 -7.27
CA LYS A 78 -8.31 6.14 -7.57
C LYS A 78 -7.47 5.01 -7.00
N ILE A 79 -8.12 3.89 -6.68
CA ILE A 79 -7.50 2.74 -6.04
C ILE A 79 -7.86 1.50 -6.83
N ILE A 80 -6.85 0.70 -7.18
CA ILE A 80 -7.07 -0.66 -7.65
C ILE A 80 -7.45 -1.49 -6.42
N PRO A 81 -8.65 -2.11 -6.39
CA PRO A 81 -9.14 -2.77 -5.19
C PRO A 81 -8.14 -3.77 -4.61
N PRO A 82 -7.95 -3.80 -3.28
CA PRO A 82 -7.10 -4.75 -2.60
C PRO A 82 -7.30 -6.20 -2.99
N LEU A 83 -6.16 -6.86 -3.20
CA LEU A 83 -6.03 -8.30 -3.37
C LEU A 83 -5.31 -8.88 -2.16
N PHE A 84 -5.43 -10.18 -1.97
CA PHE A 84 -4.88 -10.88 -0.81
C PHE A 84 -3.93 -11.96 -1.27
N ASN A 85 -2.74 -12.00 -0.70
CA ASN A 85 -1.73 -13.01 -0.97
C ASN A 85 -1.29 -13.71 0.31
N ARG A 86 -0.77 -14.91 0.10
CA ARG A 86 -0.19 -15.79 1.10
C ARG A 86 1.13 -16.31 0.54
N TYR A 87 2.14 -16.36 1.39
CA TYR A 87 3.42 -17.00 1.13
C TYR A 87 3.68 -18.02 2.23
N ASP A 88 3.71 -19.30 1.86
CA ASP A 88 4.17 -20.39 2.71
C ASP A 88 5.69 -20.61 2.57
N GLU A 89 6.24 -21.56 3.32
CA GLU A 89 7.64 -21.97 3.22
C GLU A 89 8.08 -22.19 1.76
N SER A 90 9.26 -21.68 1.42
CA SER A 90 9.87 -21.63 0.08
C SER A 90 9.18 -20.74 -0.97
N GLU A 91 7.97 -20.23 -0.70
CA GLU A 91 7.30 -19.28 -1.59
C GLU A 91 7.99 -17.91 -1.53
N SER A 92 7.97 -17.21 -2.67
CA SER A 92 8.65 -15.91 -2.87
C SER A 92 8.08 -15.17 -4.07
N PHE A 93 8.45 -13.90 -4.21
CA PHE A 93 8.21 -13.16 -5.44
C PHE A 93 9.44 -12.33 -5.77
N GLY A 94 10.29 -12.84 -6.65
CA GLY A 94 11.56 -12.22 -6.99
C GLY A 94 11.43 -10.83 -7.63
N PHE A 95 12.56 -10.15 -7.77
CA PHE A 95 12.63 -8.76 -8.23
C PHE A 95 11.82 -8.48 -9.49
N HIS A 96 10.95 -7.48 -9.38
CA HIS A 96 10.12 -6.99 -10.48
C HIS A 96 9.74 -5.52 -10.26
N VAL A 97 9.17 -4.92 -11.31
CA VAL A 97 8.49 -3.63 -11.25
C VAL A 97 7.02 -3.86 -11.59
N ASP A 98 6.13 -3.10 -10.96
CA ASP A 98 4.71 -3.17 -11.25
C ASP A 98 4.38 -2.60 -12.63
N ASN A 99 3.31 -3.11 -13.25
CA ASN A 99 2.81 -2.53 -14.49
C ASN A 99 2.36 -1.09 -14.25
N SER A 100 2.83 -0.16 -15.08
CA SER A 100 2.58 1.29 -14.96
C SER A 100 1.11 1.69 -15.16
N ILE A 101 0.34 0.86 -15.87
CA ILE A 101 -1.09 1.03 -16.13
C ILE A 101 -1.78 -0.29 -15.81
N ARG A 102 -2.85 -0.23 -15.02
CA ARG A 102 -3.65 -1.40 -14.66
C ARG A 102 -5.14 -1.10 -14.72
N LEU A 103 -5.93 -2.13 -15.03
CA LEU A 103 -7.39 -2.06 -15.06
C LEU A 103 -7.95 -2.13 -13.64
N ILE A 104 -8.93 -1.30 -13.31
CA ILE A 104 -9.74 -1.49 -12.11
C ILE A 104 -10.65 -2.69 -12.36
N ARG A 105 -10.46 -3.75 -11.55
CA ARG A 105 -11.26 -4.98 -11.63
C ARG A 105 -12.75 -4.68 -11.67
N GLY A 106 -13.47 -5.34 -12.59
CA GLY A 106 -14.92 -5.18 -12.75
C GLY A 106 -15.33 -3.95 -13.56
N THR A 107 -14.39 -3.19 -14.11
CA THR A 107 -14.65 -1.99 -14.93
C THR A 107 -13.83 -2.01 -16.22
N SER A 108 -14.12 -1.09 -17.14
CA SER A 108 -13.27 -0.81 -18.31
C SER A 108 -12.22 0.28 -18.05
N GLU A 109 -12.08 0.72 -16.80
CA GLU A 109 -11.25 1.87 -16.46
C GLU A 109 -9.81 1.45 -16.17
N GLN A 110 -8.84 2.16 -16.77
CA GLN A 110 -7.42 1.97 -16.50
C GLN A 110 -6.86 3.16 -15.74
N ILE A 111 -6.02 2.88 -14.75
CA ILE A 111 -5.35 3.91 -13.96
C ILE A 111 -3.84 3.72 -13.96
N ARG A 112 -3.14 4.84 -13.77
CA ARG A 112 -1.71 4.88 -13.53
C ARG A 112 -1.41 4.40 -12.10
N THR A 113 -0.44 3.51 -11.95
CA THR A 113 -0.01 2.98 -10.66
C THR A 113 1.11 3.86 -10.10
N ASP A 114 0.75 4.95 -9.41
CA ASP A 114 1.76 5.85 -8.82
C ASP A 114 2.42 5.24 -7.59
N LEU A 115 1.61 4.59 -6.75
CA LEU A 115 2.04 4.01 -5.49
C LEU A 115 1.56 2.56 -5.38
N SER A 116 2.42 1.71 -4.87
CA SER A 116 2.14 0.35 -4.43
C SER A 116 1.98 0.34 -2.92
N CYS A 117 1.06 -0.48 -2.44
CA CYS A 117 0.73 -0.60 -1.03
C CYS A 117 0.75 -2.06 -0.63
N THR A 118 1.30 -2.34 0.56
CA THR A 118 1.15 -3.64 1.22
C THR A 118 0.65 -3.42 2.65
N LEU A 119 -0.53 -3.97 2.94
CA LEU A 119 -1.09 -4.12 4.29
C LEU A 119 -0.66 -5.47 4.85
N PHE A 120 0.04 -5.47 5.98
CA PHE A 120 0.51 -6.69 6.63
C PHE A 120 -0.63 -7.35 7.42
N LEU A 121 -0.82 -8.65 7.26
CA LEU A 121 -1.86 -9.44 7.95
C LEU A 121 -1.27 -10.62 8.75
N SER A 122 0.05 -10.69 8.85
CA SER A 122 0.80 -11.53 9.80
C SER A 122 1.69 -10.62 10.64
N GLU A 123 1.88 -10.97 11.91
CA GLU A 123 2.92 -10.31 12.72
C GLU A 123 4.31 -10.70 12.20
N PRO A 124 5.31 -9.82 12.30
CA PRO A 124 6.64 -10.08 11.76
C PRO A 124 7.34 -11.27 12.41
N GLU A 125 6.96 -11.63 13.65
CA GLU A 125 7.47 -12.79 14.39
C GLU A 125 6.77 -14.11 14.02
N GLU A 126 5.67 -14.10 13.25
CA GLU A 126 4.95 -15.32 12.83
C GLU A 126 5.62 -16.07 11.68
N TYR A 127 6.61 -15.46 11.03
CA TYR A 127 7.31 -16.04 9.88
C TYR A 127 8.76 -15.54 9.80
N GLU A 128 9.66 -16.41 9.33
CA GLU A 128 11.06 -16.07 9.04
C GLU A 128 11.26 -15.86 7.54
N GLY A 129 12.05 -14.86 7.16
CA GLY A 129 12.11 -14.36 5.78
C GLY A 129 10.87 -13.53 5.43
N GLY A 130 10.53 -13.45 4.14
CA GLY A 130 9.34 -12.74 3.66
C GLY A 130 9.40 -11.22 3.73
N GLU A 131 10.60 -10.67 3.87
CA GLU A 131 10.86 -9.24 3.77
C GLU A 131 10.40 -8.72 2.41
N LEU A 132 9.64 -7.61 2.42
CA LEU A 132 9.46 -6.82 1.22
C LEU A 132 10.74 -5.99 1.03
N VAL A 133 11.54 -6.35 0.03
CA VAL A 133 12.78 -5.66 -0.30
C VAL A 133 12.49 -4.65 -1.40
N ILE A 134 12.75 -3.38 -1.16
CA ILE A 134 12.52 -2.29 -2.12
C ILE A 134 13.85 -1.64 -2.46
N GLU A 135 14.19 -1.58 -3.75
CA GLU A 135 15.35 -0.85 -4.26
C GLU A 135 14.98 0.62 -4.54
N ASP A 136 15.81 1.54 -4.04
CA ASP A 136 15.78 2.95 -4.42
C ASP A 136 17.17 3.45 -4.85
N THR A 137 17.31 4.75 -5.07
CA THR A 137 18.59 5.35 -5.50
C THR A 137 19.73 5.18 -4.48
N TYR A 138 19.42 4.89 -3.22
CA TYR A 138 20.36 4.82 -2.11
C TYR A 138 20.60 3.39 -1.59
N GLY A 139 19.89 2.39 -2.12
CA GLY A 139 20.13 0.98 -1.84
C GLY A 139 18.84 0.16 -1.69
N TYR A 140 18.90 -0.86 -0.83
CA TYR A 140 17.78 -1.75 -0.54
C TYR A 140 17.21 -1.47 0.85
N HIS A 141 15.88 -1.51 0.94
CA HIS A 141 15.13 -1.39 2.19
C HIS A 141 14.35 -2.67 2.43
N GLU A 142 14.66 -3.37 3.52
CA GLU A 142 13.96 -4.59 3.93
C GLU A 142 12.83 -4.24 4.90
N ILE A 143 11.59 -4.64 4.57
CA ILE A 143 10.40 -4.21 5.29
C ILE A 143 9.57 -5.40 5.75
N LYS A 144 9.42 -5.51 7.07
CA LYS A 144 8.42 -6.34 7.77
C LYS A 144 7.77 -5.47 8.85
N LEU A 145 6.47 -5.21 8.71
CA LEU A 145 5.73 -4.34 9.63
C LEU A 145 4.76 -5.14 10.51
N PRO A 146 4.34 -4.59 11.66
CA PRO A 146 3.27 -5.16 12.47
C PRO A 146 2.00 -5.41 11.66
N ALA A 147 1.25 -6.45 12.03
CA ALA A 147 -0.01 -6.75 11.35
C ALA A 147 -1.02 -5.59 11.54
N GLY A 148 -1.69 -5.17 10.47
CA GLY A 148 -2.58 -4.02 10.45
C GLY A 148 -1.92 -2.73 9.93
N ASP A 149 -0.60 -2.73 9.74
CA ASP A 149 0.14 -1.60 9.20
C ASP A 149 0.29 -1.69 7.68
N VAL A 150 0.38 -0.54 7.03
CA VAL A 150 0.63 -0.43 5.59
C VAL A 150 2.01 0.15 5.33
N VAL A 151 2.72 -0.45 4.38
CA VAL A 151 3.82 0.23 3.67
C VAL A 151 3.30 0.79 2.35
N LEU A 152 3.66 2.04 2.05
CA LEU A 152 3.33 2.77 0.83
C LEU A 152 4.64 3.17 0.13
N TYR A 153 4.80 2.83 -1.13
CA TYR A 153 6.05 3.08 -1.87
C TYR A 153 5.79 3.33 -3.36
N PRO A 154 6.73 3.93 -4.12
CA PRO A 154 6.53 4.18 -5.55
C PRO A 154 6.48 2.86 -6.32
N SER A 155 5.46 2.66 -7.17
CA SER A 155 5.34 1.45 -7.98
C SER A 155 6.46 1.30 -9.02
N THR A 156 7.25 2.37 -9.24
CA THR A 156 8.43 2.38 -10.10
C THR A 156 9.63 1.67 -9.48
N SER A 157 9.58 1.36 -8.18
CA SER A 157 10.70 0.76 -7.46
C SER A 157 10.83 -0.72 -7.82
N LEU A 158 12.05 -1.18 -8.10
CA LEU A 158 12.31 -2.61 -8.20
C LEU A 158 12.11 -3.22 -6.80
N HIS A 159 11.34 -4.28 -6.69
CA HIS A 159 11.06 -4.87 -5.40
C HIS A 159 10.81 -6.38 -5.48
N GLU A 160 11.00 -7.05 -4.36
CA GLU A 160 10.73 -8.47 -4.19
C GLU A 160 10.13 -8.78 -2.82
N VAL A 161 9.54 -9.97 -2.69
CA VAL A 161 9.27 -10.62 -1.41
C VAL A 161 10.24 -11.78 -1.29
N SER A 162 11.16 -11.70 -0.33
CA SER A 162 12.16 -12.74 -0.07
C SER A 162 11.48 -14.07 0.29
N SER A 163 12.21 -15.17 0.13
CA SER A 163 11.68 -16.50 0.45
C SER A 163 11.29 -16.62 1.92
N ILE A 164 10.15 -17.25 2.17
CA ILE A 164 9.75 -17.65 3.52
C ILE A 164 10.54 -18.89 3.93
N ASN A 165 11.22 -18.81 5.06
CA ASN A 165 12.00 -19.93 5.61
C ASN A 165 11.17 -20.78 6.57
N SER A 166 10.26 -20.16 7.32
CA SER A 166 9.34 -20.82 8.25
C SER A 166 8.08 -19.96 8.46
N GLY A 167 6.96 -20.61 8.75
CA GLY A 167 5.67 -19.93 8.99
C GLY A 167 4.96 -19.49 7.70
N THR A 168 3.98 -18.59 7.83
CA THR A 168 3.19 -18.10 6.70
C THR A 168 2.95 -16.60 6.78
N ARG A 169 3.28 -15.90 5.69
CA ARG A 169 3.03 -14.47 5.52
C ARG A 169 1.72 -14.23 4.78
N PHE A 170 0.77 -13.59 5.44
CA PHE A 170 -0.45 -13.08 4.81
C PHE A 170 -0.34 -11.58 4.64
N ALA A 171 -0.76 -11.07 3.48
CA ALA A 171 -0.84 -9.65 3.25
C ALA A 171 -1.96 -9.30 2.27
N SER A 172 -2.32 -8.02 2.26
CA SER A 172 -3.10 -7.43 1.19
C SER A 172 -2.25 -6.44 0.40
N PHE A 173 -2.42 -6.40 -0.91
CA PHE A 173 -1.67 -5.51 -1.79
C PHE A 173 -2.61 -4.81 -2.77
N PHE A 174 -2.29 -3.55 -3.08
CA PHE A 174 -3.09 -2.70 -3.96
C PHE A 174 -2.24 -1.56 -4.52
N TRP A 175 -2.84 -0.81 -5.47
CA TRP A 175 -2.21 0.33 -6.10
C TRP A 175 -3.10 1.56 -6.03
N VAL A 176 -2.45 2.72 -6.00
CA VAL A 176 -3.09 4.02 -5.93
C VAL A 176 -2.63 4.85 -7.13
N GLN A 177 -3.60 5.44 -7.81
CA GLN A 177 -3.37 6.63 -8.61
C GLN A 177 -3.48 7.84 -7.68
N SER A 178 -2.41 8.59 -7.54
CA SER A 178 -2.41 9.82 -6.77
C SER A 178 -2.99 10.97 -7.60
N LEU A 179 -3.60 11.94 -6.92
CA LEU A 179 -3.89 13.26 -7.49
C LEU A 179 -2.60 13.89 -8.02
N ILE A 180 -1.45 13.64 -7.37
CA ILE A 180 -0.17 14.24 -7.70
C ILE A 180 0.71 13.16 -8.34
N ARG A 181 0.82 13.20 -9.68
CA ARG A 181 1.62 12.23 -10.47
C ARG A 181 3.07 12.13 -10.00
N ASP A 182 3.71 13.27 -9.79
CA ASP A 182 5.15 13.36 -9.49
C ASP A 182 5.45 13.08 -8.01
N ASP A 183 6.34 12.11 -7.74
CA ASP A 183 6.72 11.70 -6.37
C ASP A 183 7.37 12.84 -5.57
N SER A 184 8.20 13.67 -6.21
CA SER A 184 8.86 14.79 -5.53
C SER A 184 7.87 15.86 -5.11
N LYS A 185 6.91 16.21 -5.98
CA LYS A 185 5.81 17.13 -5.64
C LYS A 185 4.93 16.60 -4.52
N ARG A 186 4.61 15.30 -4.55
CA ARG A 186 3.83 14.64 -3.49
C ARG A 186 4.58 14.66 -2.16
N HIS A 187 5.89 14.39 -2.17
CA HIS A 187 6.72 14.48 -0.98
C HIS A 187 6.82 15.90 -0.41
N LEU A 188 6.94 16.92 -1.26
CA LEU A 188 6.90 18.32 -0.83
C LEU A 188 5.58 18.68 -0.15
N LEU A 189 4.45 18.22 -0.71
CA LEU A 189 3.13 18.41 -0.10
C LEU A 189 3.02 17.71 1.26
N PHE A 190 3.48 16.46 1.35
CA PHE A 190 3.50 15.71 2.61
C PHE A 190 4.30 16.44 3.69
N THR A 191 5.52 16.88 3.37
CA THR A 191 6.40 17.60 4.31
C THR A 191 5.79 18.93 4.77
N LEU A 192 5.11 19.64 3.85
CA LEU A 192 4.39 20.87 4.18
C LEU A 192 3.21 20.60 5.12
N ASP A 193 2.42 19.54 4.87
CA ASP A 193 1.33 19.14 5.76
C ASP A 193 1.85 18.78 7.16
N GLU A 194 2.94 17.99 7.26
CA GLU A 194 3.56 17.67 8.56
C GLU A 194 3.99 18.93 9.33
N SER A 195 4.62 19.87 8.62
CA SER A 195 5.02 21.15 9.21
C SER A 195 3.82 21.96 9.74
N ILE A 196 2.72 21.98 8.99
CA ILE A 196 1.46 22.62 9.41
C ILE A 196 0.88 21.93 10.64
N ARG A 197 0.82 20.59 10.65
CA ARG A 197 0.28 19.82 11.79
C ARG A 197 1.10 20.04 13.06
N GLU A 198 2.42 20.09 12.96
CA GLU A 198 3.28 20.35 14.12
C GLU A 198 3.11 21.78 14.65
N LEU A 199 2.99 22.77 13.76
CA LEU A 199 2.68 24.15 14.16
C LEU A 199 1.33 24.24 14.88
N ARG A 200 0.29 23.57 14.36
CA ARG A 200 -1.03 23.52 14.99
C ARG A 200 -0.98 22.89 16.37
N LYS A 201 -0.21 21.81 16.53
CA LYS A 201 -0.04 21.13 17.82
C LYS A 201 0.69 22.01 18.84
N THR A 202 1.75 22.70 18.43
CA THR A 202 2.61 23.49 19.33
C THR A 202 2.05 24.88 19.65
N HIS A 203 1.41 25.54 18.68
CA HIS A 203 0.95 26.94 18.81
C HIS A 203 -0.57 27.11 18.77
N GLY A 204 -1.32 26.05 18.48
CA GLY A 204 -2.77 26.09 18.29
C GLY A 204 -3.20 26.51 16.89
N ASP A 205 -4.45 26.22 16.56
CA ASP A 205 -5.02 26.45 15.22
C ASP A 205 -5.12 27.94 14.83
N ALA A 206 -5.15 28.85 15.82
CA ALA A 206 -5.25 30.29 15.59
C ALA A 206 -3.91 30.98 15.26
N TYR A 207 -2.80 30.23 15.26
CA TYR A 207 -1.49 30.79 14.94
C TYR A 207 -1.46 31.30 13.49
N PRO A 208 -1.10 32.57 13.22
CA PRO A 208 -1.29 33.19 11.89
C PRO A 208 -0.65 32.43 10.73
N GLU A 209 0.50 31.80 10.94
CA GLU A 209 1.24 31.05 9.93
C GLU A 209 0.52 29.76 9.52
N VAL A 210 -0.28 29.15 10.41
CA VAL A 210 -1.05 27.94 10.11
C VAL A 210 -1.98 28.18 8.92
N ILE A 211 -2.75 29.27 8.96
CA ILE A 211 -3.71 29.61 7.89
C ILE A 211 -2.97 29.90 6.58
N LYS A 212 -1.86 30.65 6.65
CA LYS A 212 -1.05 30.98 5.46
C LYS A 212 -0.46 29.73 4.80
N LEU A 213 0.15 28.84 5.58
CA LEU A 213 0.75 27.61 5.06
C LEU A 213 -0.32 26.64 4.55
N THR A 214 -1.47 26.54 5.24
CA THR A 214 -2.63 25.76 4.77
C THR A 214 -3.14 26.28 3.43
N ASN A 215 -3.20 27.61 3.25
CA ASN A 215 -3.54 28.22 1.97
C ASN A 215 -2.55 27.84 0.87
N ILE A 216 -1.24 27.90 1.15
CA ILE A 216 -0.18 27.48 0.21
C ILE A 216 -0.35 26.00 -0.15
N TYR A 217 -0.51 25.12 0.84
CA TYR A 217 -0.73 23.69 0.63
C TYR A 217 -1.89 23.41 -0.33
N HIS A 218 -3.07 24.00 -0.09
CA HIS A 218 -4.22 23.82 -0.96
C HIS A 218 -4.05 24.45 -2.34
N ASN A 219 -3.32 25.56 -2.47
CA ASN A 219 -2.98 26.13 -3.78
C ASN A 219 -2.07 25.18 -4.57
N LEU A 220 -1.05 24.61 -3.93
CA LEU A 220 -0.15 23.65 -4.57
C LEU A 220 -0.89 22.39 -5.03
N ILE A 221 -1.80 21.85 -4.21
CA ILE A 221 -2.69 20.76 -4.64
C ILE A 221 -3.48 21.18 -5.88
N ARG A 222 -4.16 22.34 -5.86
CA ARG A 222 -4.93 22.83 -7.02
C ARG A 222 -4.07 23.02 -8.28
N MET A 223 -2.80 23.36 -8.13
CA MET A 223 -1.86 23.54 -9.24
C MET A 223 -1.33 22.22 -9.81
N TRP A 224 -1.23 21.17 -8.99
CA TRP A 224 -0.52 19.94 -9.34
C TRP A 224 -1.43 18.72 -9.50
N SER A 225 -2.69 18.80 -9.06
CA SER A 225 -3.65 17.70 -9.17
C SER A 225 -4.06 17.38 -10.60
N GLU A 226 -4.15 16.08 -10.89
CA GLU A 226 -4.73 15.50 -12.10
C GLU A 226 -5.97 14.67 -11.71
N LEU A 227 -7.16 15.07 -12.20
CA LEU A 227 -8.46 14.42 -11.97
C LEU A 227 -8.98 13.75 -13.25
#